data_AF-K2ABA3-F1
#
_entry.id   AF-K2ABA3-F1
#
_cell.length_a   1.000
_cell.length_b   1.000
_cell.length_c   1.000
_cell.angle_alpha   90.00
_cell.angle_beta   90.00
_cell.angle_gamma   90.00
#
_symmetry.space_group_name_H-M   'P 1'
#
loop_
_entity.id
_entity.type
_entity.pdbx_description
1 polymer ?
#
loop_
_entity_poly.entity_id
_entity_poly.type
_entity_poly.pdbx_seq_one_letter_code
_entity_poly.pdbx_strand_id
1 'polypeptide(L)'
;MEKIQSIFAENKKAILWGAALGAIFFVISFLSFRVYESTVSIMITAKSEAASFQMDEVVANISKLPETLAFYDRLLANNLDVRDVVYSKNQTQRRDFWNEIVSVKSDKKSSIIEISIESFDENVATQLANKTARTLFDTANLYYNVKTDVDLRLIDGPITKKVSISQWPWLLLASLALGFAIGFVISQTSSLLLEALSKQFEKIKEWKQMRMQESSPTKKIETEEPMEEEKTSGSDERAVEAVAAEPKKDAEKSLEDKELETLNKIIQQDIYPNFPEMPKHASAPDNLPIADSSFYMADEKMNEEKVAEANEETSEAEQLHREPTPEELKKRLNELLKGKI
;
A
#
# COMPACT_ATOMS: atom_id res chain seq x y z
N MET A 1 12.20 -29.06 -43.82
CA MET A 1 11.71 -29.92 -42.72
C MET A 1 12.86 -30.68 -42.06
N GLU A 2 13.67 -31.45 -42.79
CA GLU A 2 14.77 -32.26 -42.21
C GLU A 2 15.81 -31.46 -41.41
N LYS A 3 16.19 -30.27 -41.89
CA LYS A 3 17.16 -29.41 -41.20
C LYS A 3 16.69 -28.90 -39.83
N ILE A 4 15.38 -28.76 -39.62
CA ILE A 4 14.82 -28.37 -38.32
C ILE A 4 14.87 -29.58 -37.37
N GLN A 5 14.55 -30.78 -37.88
CA GLN A 5 14.59 -32.00 -37.08
C GLN A 5 15.99 -32.34 -36.57
N SER A 6 17.05 -32.10 -37.36
CA SER A 6 18.42 -32.35 -36.92
C SER A 6 18.87 -31.41 -35.80
N ILE A 7 18.56 -30.12 -35.90
CA ILE A 7 18.88 -29.11 -34.87
C ILE A 7 18.17 -29.44 -33.54
N PHE A 8 16.91 -29.87 -33.62
CA PHE A 8 16.17 -30.34 -32.46
C PHE A 8 16.77 -31.61 -31.84
N ALA A 9 17.30 -32.51 -32.66
CA ALA A 9 17.88 -33.76 -32.17
C ALA A 9 19.19 -33.53 -31.39
N GLU A 10 19.98 -32.56 -31.81
CA GLU A 10 21.26 -32.20 -31.19
C GLU A 10 21.07 -31.43 -29.88
N ASN A 11 20.05 -30.58 -29.79
CA ASN A 11 19.84 -29.65 -28.67
C ASN A 11 18.74 -30.08 -27.68
N LYS A 12 18.32 -31.34 -27.67
CA LYS A 12 17.22 -31.84 -26.81
C LYS A 12 17.40 -31.47 -25.33
N LYS A 13 18.63 -31.57 -24.81
CA LYS A 13 18.95 -31.24 -23.41
C LYS A 13 18.78 -29.76 -23.12
N ALA A 14 19.29 -28.88 -23.98
CA ALA A 14 19.15 -27.43 -23.84
C ALA A 14 17.68 -27.00 -23.87
N ILE A 15 16.88 -27.59 -24.76
CA ILE A 15 15.45 -27.31 -24.88
C ILE A 15 14.69 -27.76 -23.62
N LEU A 16 14.97 -28.96 -23.11
CA LEU A 16 14.35 -29.46 -21.87
C LEU A 16 14.69 -28.59 -20.66
N TRP A 17 15.98 -28.27 -20.46
CA TRP A 17 16.41 -27.38 -19.37
C TRP A 17 15.84 -25.97 -19.51
N GLY A 18 15.82 -25.44 -20.73
CA GLY A 18 15.28 -24.12 -21.02
C GLY A 18 13.79 -24.01 -20.70
N ALA A 19 13.01 -25.01 -21.10
CA ALA A 19 11.58 -25.09 -20.80
C ALA A 19 11.33 -25.25 -19.28
N ALA A 20 12.08 -26.12 -18.61
CA ALA A 20 11.94 -26.33 -17.16
C ALA A 20 12.28 -25.07 -16.36
N LEU A 21 13.41 -24.42 -16.66
CA LEU A 21 13.81 -23.18 -16.00
C LEU A 21 12.89 -22.02 -16.33
N GLY A 22 12.41 -21.94 -17.57
CA GLY A 22 11.42 -20.94 -17.98
C GLY A 22 10.12 -21.10 -17.19
N ALA A 23 9.63 -22.33 -17.01
CA ALA A 23 8.45 -22.62 -16.19
C ALA A 23 8.68 -22.25 -14.72
N ILE A 24 9.83 -22.59 -14.14
CA ILE A 24 10.19 -22.21 -12.76
C ILE A 24 10.22 -20.69 -12.60
N PHE A 25 10.89 -19.98 -13.52
CA PHE A 25 11.00 -18.53 -13.48
C PHE A 25 9.63 -17.85 -13.67
N PHE A 26 8.79 -18.41 -14.54
CA PHE A 26 7.42 -17.97 -14.72
C PHE A 26 6.62 -18.10 -13.43
N VAL A 27 6.66 -19.25 -12.76
CA VAL A 27 5.94 -19.47 -11.50
C VAL A 27 6.44 -18.52 -10.41
N ILE A 28 7.75 -18.37 -10.23
CA ILE A 28 8.32 -17.44 -9.23
C ILE A 28 7.88 -16.00 -9.51
N SER A 29 7.99 -15.56 -10.77
CA SER A 29 7.60 -14.21 -11.18
C SER A 29 6.09 -14.00 -10.97
N PHE A 30 5.27 -14.93 -11.45
CA PHE A 30 3.82 -14.88 -11.33
C PHE A 30 3.36 -14.83 -9.86
N LEU A 31 4.03 -15.57 -8.98
CA LEU A 31 3.74 -15.55 -7.54
C LEU A 31 4.17 -14.23 -6.87
N SER A 32 5.19 -13.56 -7.40
CA SER A 32 5.74 -12.31 -6.85
C SER A 32 4.90 -11.10 -7.24
N PHE A 33 4.31 -11.10 -8.43
CA PHE A 33 3.43 -10.03 -8.86
C PHE A 33 1.99 -10.33 -8.44
N ARG A 34 1.63 -9.93 -7.22
CA ARG A 34 0.24 -9.92 -6.75
C ARG A 34 -0.25 -8.49 -6.74
N VAL A 35 -1.35 -8.24 -7.44
CA VAL A 35 -2.03 -6.96 -7.42
C VAL A 35 -3.39 -7.18 -6.78
N TYR A 36 -3.70 -6.33 -5.82
CA TYR A 36 -4.95 -6.29 -5.08
C TYR A 36 -5.73 -5.08 -5.55
N GLU A 37 -6.96 -5.30 -5.98
CA GLU A 37 -7.91 -4.23 -6.29
C GLU A 37 -8.90 -4.15 -5.12
N SER A 38 -9.00 -2.97 -4.51
CA SER A 38 -10.00 -2.68 -3.51
C SER A 38 -11.03 -1.71 -4.06
N THR A 39 -12.28 -2.15 -4.17
CA THR A 39 -13.38 -1.38 -4.76
C THR A 39 -14.31 -0.86 -3.67
N VAL A 40 -14.69 0.41 -3.73
CA VAL A 40 -15.70 1.04 -2.89
C VAL A 40 -16.87 1.51 -3.75
N SER A 41 -18.09 1.23 -3.32
CA SER A 41 -19.33 1.58 -4.05
C SER A 41 -20.06 2.71 -3.33
N ILE A 42 -20.27 3.82 -4.01
CA ILE A 42 -20.92 5.03 -3.47
C ILE A 42 -22.18 5.32 -4.27
N MET A 43 -23.31 5.40 -3.59
CA MET A 43 -24.56 5.88 -4.16
C MET A 43 -24.64 7.40 -4.04
N ILE A 44 -25.14 8.04 -5.07
CA ILE A 44 -25.51 9.44 -5.10
C ILE A 44 -27.04 9.48 -5.21
N THR A 45 -27.70 10.25 -4.36
CA THR A 45 -29.16 10.41 -4.41
C THR A 45 -29.50 11.90 -4.41
N ALA A 46 -30.50 12.29 -5.19
CA ALA A 46 -30.97 13.67 -5.23
C ALA A 46 -31.97 13.89 -4.10
N LYS A 47 -31.77 14.95 -3.33
CA LYS A 47 -32.71 15.40 -2.29
C LYS A 47 -33.64 16.51 -2.80
N SER A 48 -33.18 17.31 -3.76
CA SER A 48 -33.97 18.37 -4.39
C SER A 48 -34.46 17.97 -5.78
N GLU A 49 -35.61 18.52 -6.19
CA GLU A 49 -36.18 18.31 -7.53
C GLU A 49 -35.21 18.79 -8.63
N ALA A 50 -34.56 19.94 -8.41
CA ALA A 50 -33.54 20.47 -9.33
C ALA A 50 -32.36 19.50 -9.52
N ALA A 51 -31.86 18.90 -8.42
CA ALA A 51 -30.79 17.91 -8.49
C ALA A 51 -31.24 16.61 -9.18
N SER A 52 -32.52 16.22 -9.02
CA SER A 52 -33.06 15.04 -9.71
C SER A 52 -33.07 15.19 -11.22
N PHE A 53 -33.32 16.40 -11.74
CA PHE A 53 -33.28 16.66 -13.19
C PHE A 53 -31.87 16.66 -13.77
N GLN A 54 -30.85 16.96 -12.96
CA GLN A 54 -29.45 17.05 -13.37
C GLN A 54 -28.59 15.90 -12.83
N MET A 55 -29.23 14.82 -12.36
CA MET A 55 -28.55 13.75 -11.63
C MET A 55 -27.41 13.12 -12.44
N ASP A 56 -27.62 12.87 -13.72
CA ASP A 56 -26.61 12.29 -14.60
C ASP A 56 -25.34 13.16 -14.68
N GLU A 57 -25.52 14.48 -14.72
CA GLU A 57 -24.41 15.44 -14.75
C GLU A 57 -23.73 15.54 -13.38
N VAL A 58 -24.49 15.53 -12.28
CA VAL A 58 -23.97 15.50 -10.92
C VAL A 58 -23.10 14.25 -10.71
N VAL A 59 -23.60 13.07 -11.10
CA VAL A 59 -22.86 11.79 -10.99
C VAL A 59 -21.60 11.83 -11.85
N ALA A 60 -21.70 12.33 -13.09
CA ALA A 60 -20.55 12.44 -13.98
C ALA A 60 -19.48 13.42 -13.46
N ASN A 61 -19.88 14.54 -12.86
CA ASN A 61 -18.96 15.51 -12.30
C ASN A 61 -18.28 14.96 -11.04
N ILE A 62 -19.05 14.34 -10.14
CA ILE A 62 -18.51 13.71 -8.92
C ILE A 62 -17.56 12.56 -9.28
N SER A 63 -17.86 11.75 -10.30
CA SER A 63 -16.99 10.65 -10.72
C SER A 63 -15.66 11.12 -11.34
N LYS A 64 -15.60 12.37 -11.81
CA LYS A 64 -14.35 12.99 -12.27
C LYS A 64 -13.49 13.57 -11.18
N LEU A 65 -14.03 13.88 -10.00
CA LEU A 65 -13.24 14.45 -8.91
C LEU A 65 -12.06 13.56 -8.49
N PRO A 66 -12.23 12.24 -8.27
CA PRO A 66 -11.11 11.39 -7.89
C PRO A 66 -10.00 11.30 -8.93
N GLU A 67 -10.23 11.59 -10.21
CA GLU A 67 -9.21 11.53 -11.27
C GLU A 67 -8.33 12.80 -11.33
N THR A 68 -8.59 13.80 -10.48
CA THR A 68 -7.89 15.09 -10.49
C THR A 68 -6.65 15.10 -9.59
N LEU A 69 -5.64 15.89 -9.96
CA LEU A 69 -4.46 16.09 -9.12
C LEU A 69 -4.79 16.80 -7.80
N ALA A 70 -5.71 17.77 -7.84
CA ALA A 70 -6.13 18.50 -6.64
C ALA A 70 -6.79 17.57 -5.60
N PHE A 71 -7.52 16.56 -6.07
CA PHE A 71 -8.05 15.51 -5.22
C PHE A 71 -6.93 14.68 -4.58
N TYR A 72 -5.95 14.24 -5.37
CA TYR A 72 -4.80 13.51 -4.86
C TYR A 72 -4.01 14.30 -3.81
N ASP A 73 -3.76 15.59 -4.05
CA ASP A 73 -3.06 16.45 -3.09
C ASP A 73 -3.86 16.61 -1.79
N ARG A 74 -5.20 16.71 -1.87
CA ARG A 74 -6.06 16.75 -0.69
C ARG A 74 -6.08 15.43 0.07
N LEU A 75 -6.09 14.30 -0.63
CA LEU A 75 -6.00 12.98 -0.03
C LEU A 75 -4.72 12.86 0.80
N LEU A 76 -3.58 13.30 0.27
CA LEU A 76 -2.31 13.32 0.99
C LEU A 76 -2.34 14.29 2.19
N ALA A 77 -2.86 15.51 2.00
CA ALA A 77 -2.93 16.51 3.05
C ALA A 77 -3.78 16.07 4.24
N ASN A 78 -4.88 15.34 3.99
CA ASN A 78 -5.80 14.88 5.03
C ASN A 78 -5.38 13.54 5.66
N ASN A 79 -4.37 12.85 5.10
CA ASN A 79 -3.97 11.51 5.55
C ASN A 79 -2.44 11.39 5.58
N LEU A 80 -1.82 11.84 6.68
CA LEU A 80 -0.36 11.88 6.85
C LEU A 80 0.33 10.50 6.78
N ASP A 81 -0.43 9.43 7.00
CA ASP A 81 0.04 8.04 6.92
C ASP A 81 0.03 7.48 5.48
N VAL A 82 -0.50 8.23 4.50
CA VAL A 82 -0.38 7.90 3.08
C VAL A 82 0.94 8.46 2.54
N ARG A 83 1.85 7.55 2.16
CA ARG A 83 3.16 7.93 1.61
C ARG A 83 3.03 8.46 0.17
N ASP A 84 3.54 9.67 -0.08
CA ASP A 84 3.71 10.19 -1.43
C ASP A 84 4.97 9.59 -2.08
N VAL A 85 4.78 8.55 -2.89
CA VAL A 85 5.86 7.88 -3.63
C VAL A 85 6.33 8.65 -4.87
N VAL A 86 5.63 9.73 -5.24
CA VAL A 86 5.89 10.55 -6.44
C VAL A 86 6.14 12.02 -6.10
N TYR A 87 6.49 12.35 -4.85
CA TYR A 87 6.69 13.73 -4.39
C TYR A 87 7.73 14.51 -5.21
N SER A 88 8.73 13.80 -5.76
CA SER A 88 9.81 14.38 -6.57
C SER A 88 9.45 14.55 -8.06
N LYS A 89 8.27 14.10 -8.47
CA LYS A 89 7.82 14.16 -9.87
C LYS A 89 7.08 15.47 -10.15
N ASN A 90 7.00 15.83 -11.43
CA ASN A 90 6.20 16.98 -11.84
C ASN A 90 4.69 16.68 -11.74
N GLN A 91 3.87 17.73 -11.78
CA GLN A 91 2.41 17.63 -11.61
C GLN A 91 1.75 16.65 -12.58
N THR A 92 2.16 16.65 -13.85
CA THR A 92 1.62 15.73 -14.88
C THR A 92 1.92 14.28 -14.52
N GLN A 93 3.18 13.97 -14.17
CA GLN A 93 3.59 12.63 -13.78
C GLN A 93 2.92 12.15 -12.48
N ARG A 94 2.67 13.05 -11.53
CA ARG A 94 1.94 12.73 -10.29
C ARG A 94 0.49 12.34 -10.60
N ARG A 95 -0.18 13.11 -11.46
CA ARG A 95 -1.53 12.82 -11.92
C ARG A 95 -1.58 11.50 -12.70
N ASP A 96 -0.65 11.28 -13.61
CA ASP A 96 -0.63 10.07 -14.44
C ASP A 96 -0.38 8.82 -13.59
N PHE A 97 0.52 8.90 -12.60
CA PHE A 97 0.70 7.84 -11.60
C PHE A 97 -0.57 7.58 -10.78
N TRP A 98 -1.23 8.64 -10.31
CA TRP A 98 -2.47 8.52 -9.55
C TRP A 98 -3.59 7.86 -10.36
N ASN A 99 -3.76 8.27 -11.62
CA ASN A 99 -4.75 7.69 -12.54
C ASN A 99 -4.39 6.28 -13.03
N GLU A 100 -3.16 5.82 -12.81
CA GLU A 100 -2.76 4.43 -13.03
C GLU A 100 -3.27 3.52 -11.90
N ILE A 101 -3.26 4.01 -10.65
CA ILE A 101 -3.67 3.23 -9.47
C ILE A 101 -5.15 3.40 -9.12
N VAL A 102 -5.81 4.46 -9.61
CA VAL A 102 -7.22 4.75 -9.34
C VAL A 102 -8.05 4.62 -10.61
N SER A 103 -9.06 3.77 -10.56
CA SER A 103 -10.06 3.63 -11.61
C SER A 103 -11.43 3.99 -11.07
N VAL A 104 -12.11 4.92 -11.74
CA VAL A 104 -13.49 5.30 -11.40
C VAL A 104 -14.42 4.80 -12.50
N LYS A 105 -15.47 4.07 -12.10
CA LYS A 105 -16.56 3.65 -12.99
C LYS A 105 -17.86 4.25 -12.51
N SER A 106 -18.59 4.87 -13.43
CA SER A 106 -19.96 5.34 -13.19
C SER A 106 -20.81 4.85 -14.36
N ASP A 107 -21.84 4.05 -14.08
CA ASP A 107 -22.84 3.70 -15.11
C ASP A 107 -23.81 4.87 -15.27
N LYS A 108 -24.02 5.35 -16.51
CA LYS A 108 -24.94 6.45 -16.82
C LYS A 108 -26.39 6.18 -16.40
N LYS A 109 -26.76 4.92 -16.21
CA LYS A 109 -28.11 4.52 -15.77
C LYS A 109 -28.22 4.32 -14.27
N SER A 110 -27.11 4.39 -13.56
CA SER A 110 -27.06 4.18 -12.12
C SER A 110 -26.49 5.42 -11.45
N SER A 111 -27.02 5.79 -10.29
CA SER A 111 -26.40 6.82 -9.46
C SER A 111 -25.28 6.23 -8.59
N ILE A 112 -24.63 5.16 -9.05
CA ILE A 112 -23.57 4.45 -8.33
C ILE A 112 -22.23 4.77 -8.99
N ILE A 113 -21.26 5.14 -8.16
CA ILE A 113 -19.86 5.29 -8.52
C ILE A 113 -19.08 4.18 -7.82
N GLU A 114 -18.34 3.41 -8.61
CA GLU A 114 -17.36 2.45 -8.13
C GLU A 114 -15.97 3.05 -8.24
N ILE A 115 -15.26 3.10 -7.12
CA ILE A 115 -13.87 3.56 -7.05
C ILE A 115 -13.01 2.36 -6.73
N SER A 116 -12.17 1.97 -7.68
CA SER A 116 -11.21 0.88 -7.54
C SER A 116 -9.80 1.43 -7.35
N ILE A 117 -9.12 0.94 -6.32
CA ILE A 117 -7.72 1.25 -6.02
C ILE A 117 -6.88 -0.02 -6.17
N GLU A 118 -5.81 0.07 -6.94
CA GLU A 118 -4.84 -1.02 -7.13
C GLU A 118 -3.59 -0.82 -6.26
N SER A 119 -3.15 -1.89 -5.59
CA SER A 119 -1.89 -1.91 -4.82
C SER A 119 -1.28 -3.31 -4.78
N PHE A 120 0.03 -3.39 -4.53
CA PHE A 120 0.74 -4.65 -4.31
C PHE A 120 0.45 -5.27 -2.93
N ASP A 121 -0.09 -4.48 -2.00
CA ASP A 121 -0.43 -4.89 -0.64
C ASP A 121 -1.94 -4.73 -0.42
N GLU A 122 -2.56 -5.80 0.08
CA GLU A 122 -4.00 -5.88 0.33
C GLU A 122 -4.47 -4.80 1.31
N ASN A 123 -3.77 -4.67 2.45
CA ASN A 123 -4.11 -3.72 3.50
C ASN A 123 -3.94 -2.27 3.01
N VAL A 124 -2.89 -2.00 2.22
CA VAL A 124 -2.70 -0.69 1.59
C VAL A 124 -3.83 -0.37 0.61
N ALA A 125 -4.26 -1.32 -0.22
CA ALA A 125 -5.39 -1.12 -1.14
C ALA A 125 -6.68 -0.79 -0.38
N THR A 126 -7.00 -1.57 0.67
CA THR A 126 -8.20 -1.38 1.49
C THR A 126 -8.19 -0.02 2.20
N GLN A 127 -7.08 0.33 2.84
CA GLN A 127 -6.96 1.61 3.56
C GLN A 127 -7.01 2.80 2.60
N LEU A 128 -6.31 2.72 1.47
CA LEU A 128 -6.31 3.79 0.49
C LEU A 128 -7.69 3.98 -0.14
N ALA A 129 -8.41 2.90 -0.46
CA ALA A 129 -9.79 2.98 -0.95
C ALA A 129 -10.75 3.64 0.07
N ASN A 130 -10.65 3.26 1.35
CA ASN A 130 -11.39 3.90 2.43
C ASN A 130 -11.12 5.42 2.52
N LYS A 131 -9.85 5.81 2.47
CA LYS A 131 -9.45 7.22 2.55
C LYS A 131 -9.90 8.01 1.33
N THR A 132 -9.75 7.43 0.13
CA THR A 132 -10.25 8.00 -1.12
C THR A 132 -11.74 8.24 -1.04
N ALA A 133 -12.54 7.28 -0.54
CA ALA A 133 -13.97 7.47 -0.37
C ALA A 133 -14.27 8.66 0.57
N ARG A 134 -13.64 8.71 1.75
CA ARG A 134 -13.79 9.84 2.71
C ARG A 134 -13.41 11.18 2.09
N THR A 135 -12.28 11.26 1.41
CA THR A 135 -11.84 12.47 0.71
C THR A 135 -12.81 12.88 -0.41
N LEU A 136 -13.49 11.93 -1.05
CA LEU A 136 -14.56 12.23 -1.99
C LEU A 136 -15.79 12.82 -1.32
N PHE A 137 -16.22 12.31 -0.17
CA PHE A 137 -17.30 12.94 0.60
C PHE A 137 -16.95 14.39 0.97
N ASP A 138 -15.74 14.61 1.49
CA ASP A 138 -15.26 15.95 1.87
C ASP A 138 -15.18 16.90 0.66
N THR A 139 -14.71 16.38 -0.48
CA THR A 139 -14.53 17.18 -1.69
C THR A 139 -15.85 17.47 -2.38
N ALA A 140 -16.75 16.51 -2.47
CA ALA A 140 -18.09 16.72 -3.03
C ALA A 140 -18.88 17.76 -2.22
N ASN A 141 -18.72 17.79 -0.90
CA ASN A 141 -19.36 18.78 -0.02
C ASN A 141 -18.89 20.23 -0.26
N LEU A 142 -17.76 20.44 -0.95
CA LEU A 142 -17.35 21.79 -1.35
C LEU A 142 -18.09 22.31 -2.59
N TYR A 143 -18.55 21.40 -3.46
CA TYR A 143 -19.16 21.75 -4.74
C TYR A 143 -20.68 21.60 -4.73
N TYR A 144 -21.20 20.73 -3.86
CA TYR A 144 -22.61 20.42 -3.74
C TYR A 144 -23.09 20.57 -2.31
N ASN A 145 -24.29 21.11 -2.12
CA ASN A 145 -24.89 21.18 -0.80
C ASN A 145 -25.44 19.80 -0.41
N VAL A 146 -24.69 19.09 0.43
CA VAL A 146 -25.05 17.71 0.80
C VAL A 146 -26.30 17.60 1.67
N LYS A 147 -26.70 18.72 2.28
CA LYS A 147 -27.87 18.79 3.15
C LYS A 147 -29.16 18.92 2.34
N THR A 148 -29.14 19.70 1.27
CA THR A 148 -30.36 20.07 0.53
C THR A 148 -30.47 19.46 -0.86
N ASP A 149 -29.36 19.24 -1.57
CA ASP A 149 -29.40 18.92 -2.99
C ASP A 149 -28.99 17.49 -3.30
N VAL A 150 -27.84 17.05 -2.80
CA VAL A 150 -27.23 15.77 -3.19
C VAL A 150 -26.78 15.01 -1.96
N ASP A 151 -27.12 13.73 -1.84
CA ASP A 151 -26.72 12.88 -0.73
C ASP A 151 -25.83 11.76 -1.23
N LEU A 152 -24.60 11.70 -0.71
CA LEU A 152 -23.69 10.62 -1.00
C LEU A 152 -23.85 9.57 0.11
N ARG A 153 -23.91 8.28 -0.25
CA ARG A 153 -24.00 7.17 0.70
C ARG A 153 -23.05 6.06 0.30
N LEU A 154 -22.30 5.56 1.26
CA LEU A 154 -21.50 4.36 1.08
C LEU A 154 -22.43 3.14 1.01
N ILE A 155 -22.49 2.45 -0.13
CA ILE A 155 -23.26 1.21 -0.28
C ILE A 155 -22.46 0.06 0.32
N ASP A 156 -21.26 -0.11 -0.23
CA ASP A 156 -20.32 -1.15 0.17
C ASP A 156 -19.01 -0.48 0.58
N GLY A 157 -18.46 -0.93 1.71
CA GLY A 157 -17.09 -0.60 2.08
C GLY A 157 -16.07 -1.18 1.09
N PRO A 158 -14.77 -1.04 1.36
CA PRO A 158 -13.74 -1.57 0.46
C PRO A 158 -13.82 -3.10 0.40
N ILE A 159 -14.15 -3.61 -0.79
CA ILE A 159 -14.12 -5.03 -1.11
C ILE A 159 -12.84 -5.30 -1.88
N THR A 160 -11.92 -6.04 -1.25
CA THR A 160 -10.61 -6.34 -1.84
C THR A 160 -10.63 -7.70 -2.52
N LYS A 161 -10.17 -7.74 -3.78
CA LYS A 161 -10.03 -8.96 -4.57
C LYS A 161 -8.65 -9.01 -5.21
N LYS A 162 -8.16 -10.22 -5.44
CA LYS A 162 -6.92 -10.43 -6.20
C LYS A 162 -7.23 -10.29 -7.68
N VAL A 163 -6.54 -9.38 -8.35
CA VAL A 163 -6.72 -9.17 -9.79
C VAL A 163 -5.50 -9.69 -10.53
N SER A 164 -5.76 -10.46 -11.58
CA SER A 164 -4.72 -10.98 -12.45
C SER A 164 -4.10 -9.84 -13.25
N ILE A 165 -2.78 -9.83 -13.31
CA ILE A 165 -2.03 -8.85 -14.09
C ILE A 165 -2.37 -9.01 -15.57
N SER A 166 -2.86 -7.93 -16.17
CA SER A 166 -3.16 -7.83 -17.61
C SER A 166 -1.96 -8.25 -18.48
N GLN A 167 -0.73 -8.05 -17.98
CA GLN A 167 0.53 -8.33 -18.69
C GLN A 167 1.10 -9.75 -18.49
N TRP A 168 0.33 -10.71 -17.97
CA TRP A 168 0.81 -12.10 -17.82
C TRP A 168 1.39 -12.75 -19.09
N PRO A 169 0.93 -12.45 -20.33
CA PRO A 169 1.52 -13.06 -21.52
C PRO A 169 2.97 -12.58 -21.75
N TRP A 170 3.26 -11.32 -21.42
CA TRP A 170 4.60 -10.76 -21.53
C TRP A 170 5.55 -11.38 -20.50
N LEU A 171 5.06 -11.60 -19.27
CA LEU A 171 5.80 -12.33 -18.24
C LEU A 171 6.12 -13.77 -18.69
N LEU A 172 5.18 -14.44 -19.37
CA LEU A 172 5.41 -15.77 -19.93
C LEU A 172 6.51 -15.76 -21.01
N LEU A 173 6.47 -14.78 -21.92
CA LEU A 173 7.50 -14.67 -22.96
C LEU A 173 8.87 -14.34 -22.38
N ALA A 174 8.95 -13.40 -21.43
CA ALA A 174 10.19 -13.00 -20.77
C ALA A 174 10.80 -14.17 -19.96
N SER A 175 9.97 -14.89 -19.20
CA SER A 175 10.40 -16.06 -18.43
C SER A 175 10.88 -17.20 -19.32
N LEU A 176 10.20 -17.46 -20.45
CA LEU A 176 10.64 -18.45 -21.43
C LEU A 176 11.99 -18.05 -22.04
N ALA A 177 12.13 -16.80 -22.49
CA ALA A 177 13.38 -16.30 -23.07
C ALA A 177 14.56 -16.41 -22.10
N LEU A 178 14.37 -16.02 -20.84
CA LEU A 178 15.38 -16.13 -19.79
C LEU A 178 15.70 -17.59 -19.47
N GLY A 179 14.67 -18.43 -19.38
CA GLY A 179 14.80 -19.88 -19.18
C GLY A 179 15.66 -20.53 -20.27
N PHE A 180 15.39 -20.25 -21.55
CA PHE A 180 16.19 -20.74 -22.67
C PHE A 180 17.62 -20.21 -22.68
N ALA A 181 17.82 -18.93 -22.34
CA ALA A 181 19.16 -18.35 -22.24
C ALA A 181 20.01 -19.08 -21.19
N ILE A 182 19.47 -19.26 -19.98
CA ILE A 182 20.15 -19.98 -18.89
C ILE A 182 20.31 -21.47 -19.24
N GLY A 183 19.27 -22.10 -19.77
CA GLY A 183 19.29 -23.50 -20.18
C GLY A 183 20.35 -23.78 -21.25
N PHE A 184 20.58 -22.85 -22.18
CA PHE A 184 21.64 -22.95 -23.18
C PHE A 184 23.03 -22.89 -22.54
N VAL A 185 23.25 -21.94 -21.61
CA VAL A 185 24.52 -21.83 -20.87
C VAL A 185 24.80 -23.08 -20.04
N ILE A 186 23.79 -23.60 -19.34
CA ILE A 186 23.91 -24.85 -18.57
C ILE A 186 24.21 -26.02 -19.50
N SER A 187 23.54 -26.12 -20.65
CA SER A 187 23.80 -27.20 -21.59
C SER A 187 25.25 -27.19 -22.08
N GLN A 188 25.79 -26.03 -22.43
CA GLN A 188 27.17 -25.88 -22.90
C GLN A 188 28.20 -26.17 -21.80
N THR A 189 27.91 -25.75 -20.57
CA THR A 189 28.84 -25.89 -19.43
C THR A 189 28.67 -27.21 -18.69
N SER A 190 27.57 -27.94 -18.90
CA SER A 190 27.24 -29.16 -18.14
C SER A 190 28.32 -30.25 -18.25
N SER A 191 28.99 -30.38 -19.39
CA SER A 191 30.10 -31.32 -19.55
C SER A 191 31.28 -30.97 -18.64
N LEU A 192 31.67 -29.68 -18.61
CA LEU A 192 32.74 -29.18 -17.76
C LEU A 192 32.36 -29.24 -16.26
N LEU A 193 31.12 -28.90 -15.95
CA LEU A 193 30.60 -28.87 -14.58
C LEU A 193 30.48 -30.29 -14.00
N LEU A 194 30.01 -31.25 -14.81
CA LEU A 194 29.93 -32.66 -14.41
C LEU A 194 31.32 -33.26 -14.20
N GLU A 195 32.31 -32.90 -15.00
CA GLU A 195 33.69 -33.37 -14.82
C GLU A 195 34.35 -32.76 -13.57
N ALA A 196 34.09 -31.48 -13.27
CA ALA A 196 34.56 -30.85 -12.05
C ALA A 196 33.87 -31.44 -10.79
N LEU A 197 32.57 -31.69 -10.87
CA LEU A 197 31.80 -32.31 -9.78
C LEU A 197 32.19 -33.76 -9.56
N SER A 198 32.39 -34.57 -10.60
CA SER A 198 32.80 -35.97 -10.45
C SER A 198 34.17 -36.08 -9.77
N LYS A 199 35.13 -35.21 -10.11
CA LYS A 199 36.44 -35.13 -9.42
C LYS A 199 36.31 -34.77 -7.95
N GLN A 200 35.38 -33.86 -7.60
CA GLN A 200 35.07 -33.53 -6.20
C GLN A 200 34.43 -34.73 -5.48
N PHE A 201 33.48 -35.44 -6.11
CA PHE A 201 32.82 -36.61 -5.53
C PHE A 201 33.77 -37.80 -5.35
N GLU A 202 34.71 -38.04 -6.26
CA GLU A 202 35.76 -39.04 -6.07
C GLU A 202 36.62 -38.72 -4.85
N LYS A 203 37.03 -37.46 -4.68
CA LYS A 203 37.78 -37.01 -3.50
C LYS A 203 36.99 -37.21 -2.21
N ILE A 204 35.67 -36.96 -2.22
CA ILE A 204 34.79 -37.21 -1.06
C ILE A 204 34.66 -38.72 -0.80
N LYS A 205 34.57 -39.55 -1.84
CA LYS A 205 34.49 -41.01 -1.73
C LYS A 205 35.79 -41.61 -1.17
N GLU A 206 36.94 -41.16 -1.65
CA GLU A 206 38.26 -41.51 -1.12
C GLU A 206 38.40 -41.10 0.35
N TRP A 207 38.01 -39.87 0.70
CA TRP A 207 38.03 -39.41 2.09
C TRP A 207 37.14 -40.26 3.00
N LYS A 208 35.94 -40.65 2.53
CA LYS A 208 35.02 -41.51 3.28
C LYS A 208 35.57 -42.94 3.45
N GLN A 209 36.28 -43.45 2.44
CA GLN A 209 36.92 -44.76 2.45
C GLN A 209 38.14 -44.79 3.39
N MET A 210 38.94 -43.72 3.42
CA MET A 210 40.02 -43.55 4.40
C MET A 210 39.48 -43.52 5.84
N ARG A 211 38.37 -42.81 6.12
CA ARG A 211 37.74 -42.79 7.45
C ARG A 211 37.21 -44.16 7.89
N MET A 212 36.68 -44.98 6.98
CA MET A 212 36.19 -46.32 7.31
C MET A 212 37.32 -47.33 7.55
N GLN A 213 38.51 -47.11 6.98
CA GLN A 213 39.66 -47.98 7.19
C GLN A 213 40.39 -47.70 8.51
N GLU A 214 40.29 -46.47 9.02
CA GLU A 214 40.90 -46.06 10.29
C GLU A 214 40.03 -46.41 11.51
N SER A 215 38.72 -46.66 11.32
CA SER A 215 37.85 -47.28 12.33
C SER A 215 37.92 -48.81 12.29
N SER A 216 39.13 -49.37 12.34
CA SER A 216 39.28 -50.79 12.70
C SER A 216 38.99 -50.91 14.21
N PRO A 217 38.03 -51.75 14.64
CA PRO A 217 37.66 -51.85 16.04
C PRO A 217 38.86 -52.40 16.81
N THR A 218 39.54 -51.53 17.55
CA THR A 218 40.49 -51.96 18.56
C THR A 218 39.69 -52.67 19.65
N LYS A 219 39.60 -53.99 19.48
CA LYS A 219 39.69 -54.99 20.54
C LYS A 219 38.85 -54.68 21.79
N LYS A 220 37.65 -55.28 21.81
CA LYS A 220 36.92 -55.82 22.97
C LYS A 220 37.44 -55.34 24.33
N ILE A 221 36.75 -54.36 24.92
CA ILE A 221 36.65 -54.28 26.37
C ILE A 221 35.39 -55.04 26.75
N GLU A 222 35.62 -55.96 27.68
CA GLU A 222 34.76 -57.01 28.18
C GLU A 222 33.61 -56.44 29.01
N THR A 223 32.50 -57.15 28.96
CA THR A 223 31.21 -56.86 29.59
C THR A 223 31.22 -57.22 31.08
N GLU A 224 30.93 -56.26 31.96
CA GLU A 224 30.28 -56.40 33.28
C GLU A 224 29.64 -55.03 33.56
N GLU A 225 28.42 -54.80 34.04
CA GLU A 225 27.21 -55.52 34.45
C GLU A 225 26.08 -54.44 34.52
N PRO A 226 24.79 -54.81 34.66
CA PRO A 226 23.69 -53.86 34.73
C PRO A 226 23.35 -53.45 36.17
N MET A 227 23.31 -52.14 36.44
CA MET A 227 22.70 -51.48 37.60
C MET A 227 22.51 -50.02 37.19
N GLU A 228 21.49 -49.27 37.57
CA GLU A 228 20.24 -49.47 38.29
C GLU A 228 19.39 -48.23 37.93
N GLU A 229 18.10 -48.26 38.23
CA GLU A 229 17.22 -47.09 38.14
C GLU A 229 17.75 -45.93 39.00
N GLU A 230 17.73 -44.71 38.48
CA GLU A 230 17.41 -43.57 39.33
C GLU A 230 16.68 -42.45 38.57
N LYS A 231 15.44 -42.23 38.97
CA LYS A 231 14.62 -41.06 38.66
C LYS A 231 15.05 -39.90 39.55
N THR A 232 15.40 -38.75 38.97
CA THR A 232 15.19 -37.40 39.53
C THR A 232 15.11 -36.46 38.31
N SER A 233 14.00 -35.78 38.00
CA SER A 233 13.35 -34.67 38.71
C SER A 233 14.31 -33.53 39.08
N GLY A 234 14.12 -32.35 38.48
CA GLY A 234 14.69 -31.11 38.99
C GLY A 234 15.35 -30.20 37.96
N SER A 235 14.54 -29.27 37.45
CA SER A 235 14.80 -27.82 37.40
C SER A 235 16.21 -27.28 37.12
N ASP A 236 16.21 -26.39 36.13
CA ASP A 236 16.78 -25.04 36.18
C ASP A 236 18.26 -24.75 35.83
N GLU A 237 18.33 -23.61 35.13
CA GLU A 237 19.42 -22.64 35.00
C GLU A 237 20.56 -22.82 33.97
N ARG A 238 20.55 -21.84 33.06
CA ARG A 238 21.67 -20.95 32.68
C ARG A 238 22.79 -21.45 31.75
N ALA A 239 22.84 -20.71 30.65
CA ALA A 239 24.01 -19.96 30.15
C ALA A 239 25.23 -20.75 29.64
N VAL A 240 25.33 -20.82 28.30
CA VAL A 240 26.58 -20.70 27.53
C VAL A 240 26.15 -20.31 26.11
N GLU A 241 26.24 -19.05 25.66
CA GLU A 241 27.45 -18.35 25.21
C GLU A 241 28.43 -19.28 24.45
N ALA A 242 28.27 -19.35 23.13
CA ALA A 242 29.31 -19.82 22.23
C ALA A 242 29.30 -18.97 20.95
N VAL A 243 30.23 -18.02 20.98
CA VAL A 243 30.67 -17.15 19.89
C VAL A 243 31.10 -18.01 18.69
N ALA A 244 30.39 -17.90 17.57
CA ALA A 244 30.86 -18.38 16.27
C ALA A 244 31.55 -17.21 15.56
N ALA A 245 32.88 -17.23 15.57
CA ALA A 245 33.73 -16.32 14.83
C ALA A 245 33.70 -16.65 13.33
N GLU A 246 33.15 -15.76 12.51
CA GLU A 246 33.35 -15.78 11.06
C GLU A 246 34.66 -15.05 10.67
N PRO A 247 35.37 -15.52 9.65
CA PRO A 247 36.65 -14.95 9.22
C PRO A 247 36.45 -13.64 8.46
N LYS A 248 37.04 -12.57 8.99
CA LYS A 248 37.17 -11.28 8.30
C LYS A 248 37.96 -11.44 7.01
N LYS A 249 37.32 -11.15 5.89
CA LYS A 249 37.95 -10.82 4.62
C LYS A 249 37.69 -9.33 4.40
N ASP A 250 38.66 -8.50 4.77
CA ASP A 250 38.59 -7.06 4.61
C ASP A 250 38.63 -6.71 3.13
N ALA A 251 37.45 -6.57 2.53
CA ALA A 251 37.26 -5.79 1.32
C ALA A 251 36.84 -4.38 1.77
N GLU A 252 37.61 -3.40 1.33
CA GLU A 252 37.46 -1.98 1.61
C GLU A 252 36.11 -1.48 1.02
N LYS A 253 35.03 -1.69 1.77
CA LYS A 253 33.70 -1.13 1.47
C LYS A 253 33.72 0.38 1.75
N SER A 254 33.17 1.14 0.81
CA SER A 254 33.06 2.60 0.85
C SER A 254 32.34 3.05 2.13
N LEU A 255 32.59 4.29 2.55
CA LEU A 255 31.91 4.89 3.71
C LEU A 255 30.38 4.86 3.57
N GLU A 256 29.85 4.95 2.35
CA GLU A 256 28.42 4.91 2.05
C GLU A 256 27.78 3.53 2.32
N ASP A 257 28.51 2.45 2.04
CA ASP A 257 28.01 1.09 2.28
C ASP A 257 27.90 0.78 3.77
N LYS A 258 28.78 1.36 4.60
CA LYS A 258 28.74 1.20 6.06
C LYS A 258 27.56 1.94 6.68
N GLU A 259 27.21 3.11 6.15
CA GLU A 259 26.06 3.89 6.63
C GLU A 259 24.72 3.20 6.33
N LEU A 260 24.59 2.60 5.13
CA LEU A 260 23.41 1.84 4.74
C LEU A 260 23.26 0.53 5.53
N GLU A 261 24.36 -0.14 5.88
CA GLU A 261 24.33 -1.31 6.76
C GLU A 261 23.91 -0.94 8.19
N THR A 262 24.34 0.22 8.72
CA THR A 262 23.87 0.71 10.02
C THR A 262 22.39 1.11 10.02
N LEU A 263 21.90 1.74 8.95
CA LEU A 263 20.48 2.11 8.83
C LEU A 263 19.57 0.88 8.75
N ASN A 264 19.94 -0.14 7.97
CA ASN A 264 19.17 -1.39 7.92
C ASN A 264 19.19 -2.15 9.25
N LYS A 265 20.28 -2.07 10.02
CA LYS A 265 20.37 -2.69 11.34
C LYS A 265 19.49 -1.98 12.38
N ILE A 266 19.27 -0.67 12.24
CA ILE A 266 18.34 0.11 13.08
C ILE A 266 16.88 -0.21 12.73
N ILE A 267 16.57 -0.43 11.44
CA ILE A 267 15.20 -0.72 10.98
C ILE A 267 14.77 -2.16 11.28
N GLN A 268 15.70 -3.13 11.30
CA GLN A 268 15.41 -4.54 11.61
C GLN A 268 15.44 -4.88 13.11
N GLN A 269 15.87 -3.95 13.96
CA GLN A 269 15.70 -4.11 15.39
C GLN A 269 14.30 -3.61 15.75
N ASP A 270 13.38 -4.55 15.93
CA ASP A 270 12.06 -4.40 16.58
C ASP A 270 12.19 -3.95 18.05
N ILE A 271 13.02 -2.94 18.32
CA ILE A 271 13.07 -2.23 19.60
C ILE A 271 11.93 -1.22 19.54
N TYR A 272 10.71 -1.73 19.54
CA TYR A 272 9.59 -0.96 20.04
C TYR A 272 9.94 -0.69 21.51
N PRO A 273 10.09 0.57 21.95
CA PRO A 273 10.32 0.84 23.36
C PRO A 273 9.19 0.16 24.10
N ASN A 274 9.56 -0.73 25.03
CA ASN A 274 8.64 -1.48 25.85
C ASN A 274 7.83 -0.45 26.65
N PHE A 275 6.72 0.01 26.09
CA PHE A 275 5.87 0.99 26.74
C PHE A 275 5.40 0.33 28.03
N PRO A 276 5.65 0.94 29.20
CA PRO A 276 5.17 0.41 30.46
C PRO A 276 3.68 0.12 30.29
N GLU A 277 3.26 -1.11 30.56
CA GLU A 277 1.84 -1.50 30.46
C GLU A 277 1.01 -0.46 31.20
N MET A 278 0.14 0.25 30.46
CA MET A 278 -0.70 1.27 31.06
C MET A 278 -1.50 0.64 32.20
N PRO A 279 -1.40 1.15 33.44
CA PRO A 279 -2.19 0.63 34.53
C PRO A 279 -3.68 0.75 34.14
N LYS A 280 -4.39 -0.38 34.16
CA LYS A 280 -5.79 -0.49 33.71
C LYS A 280 -6.80 0.38 34.49
N HIS A 281 -6.33 1.11 35.50
CA HIS A 281 -7.14 2.00 36.34
C HIS A 281 -6.34 3.25 36.73
N ALA A 282 -6.05 4.14 35.78
CA ALA A 282 -5.73 5.51 36.14
C ALA A 282 -7.05 6.26 36.37
N SER A 283 -7.43 6.41 37.64
CA SER A 283 -8.47 7.37 38.02
C SER A 283 -8.08 8.75 37.47
N ALA A 284 -9.00 9.39 36.75
CA ALA A 284 -8.77 10.75 36.27
C ALA A 284 -8.38 11.65 37.45
N PRO A 285 -7.40 12.57 37.30
CA PRO A 285 -7.01 13.46 38.38
C PRO A 285 -8.22 14.29 38.85
N ASP A 286 -8.47 14.31 40.16
CA ASP A 286 -9.61 14.96 40.84
C ASP A 286 -9.74 16.48 40.63
N ASN A 287 -8.85 17.07 39.83
CA ASN A 287 -8.77 18.52 39.61
C ASN A 287 -9.27 18.94 38.22
N LEU A 288 -10.06 18.10 37.56
CA LEU A 288 -10.84 18.53 36.41
C LEU A 288 -12.07 19.28 36.94
N PRO A 289 -12.34 20.51 36.48
CA PRO A 289 -13.58 21.20 36.83
C PRO A 289 -14.74 20.35 36.34
N ILE A 290 -15.46 19.75 37.28
CA ILE A 290 -16.71 19.05 37.02
C ILE A 290 -17.67 20.14 36.56
N ALA A 291 -18.00 20.14 35.28
CA ALA A 291 -19.04 21.01 34.75
C ALA A 291 -20.37 20.53 35.35
N ASP A 292 -20.81 21.18 36.42
CA ASP A 292 -22.14 20.98 36.97
C ASP A 292 -23.18 21.21 35.86
N SER A 293 -24.18 20.34 35.80
CA SER A 293 -25.26 20.33 34.81
C SER A 293 -26.11 21.61 34.79
N SER A 294 -25.85 22.56 35.69
CA SER A 294 -26.37 23.92 35.67
C SER A 294 -25.82 24.80 34.54
N PHE A 295 -24.70 24.44 33.91
CA PHE A 295 -24.11 25.25 32.82
C PHE A 295 -24.97 25.26 31.54
N TYR A 296 -25.84 24.26 31.36
CA TYR A 296 -26.73 24.15 30.18
C TYR A 296 -28.13 24.75 30.37
N MET A 297 -28.44 25.34 31.53
CA MET A 297 -29.77 25.90 31.85
C MET A 297 -29.79 27.44 31.95
N ALA A 298 -28.65 28.11 31.73
CA ALA A 298 -28.54 29.57 31.85
C ALA A 298 -28.73 30.34 30.53
N ASP A 299 -28.68 29.67 29.38
CA ASP A 299 -28.69 30.36 28.06
C ASP A 299 -30.10 30.57 27.46
N GLU A 300 -31.17 30.04 28.06
CA GLU A 300 -32.53 30.27 27.54
C GLU A 300 -33.18 31.58 28.02
N LYS A 301 -32.58 32.31 28.98
CA LYS A 301 -33.15 33.58 29.49
C LYS A 301 -32.36 34.85 29.14
N MET A 302 -31.24 34.72 28.45
CA MET A 302 -30.42 35.88 28.01
C MET A 302 -30.64 36.28 26.55
N ASN A 303 -31.62 35.70 25.86
CA ASN A 303 -31.85 35.95 24.43
C ASN A 303 -33.13 36.77 24.12
N GLU A 304 -33.88 37.24 25.12
CA GLU A 304 -35.03 38.13 24.89
C GLU A 304 -34.72 39.61 25.16
N GLU A 305 -33.72 39.94 25.97
CA GLU A 305 -33.42 41.35 26.31
C GLU A 305 -32.32 41.99 25.44
N LYS A 306 -31.58 41.18 24.66
CA LYS A 306 -30.54 41.67 23.73
C LYS A 306 -30.99 41.86 22.27
N VAL A 307 -32.26 41.58 21.97
CA VAL A 307 -32.85 41.76 20.63
C VAL A 307 -33.46 43.16 20.46
N ALA A 308 -33.58 43.96 21.53
CA ALA A 308 -34.14 45.31 21.47
C ALA A 308 -33.10 46.42 21.22
N GLU A 309 -31.80 46.20 21.47
CA GLU A 309 -30.74 47.23 21.33
C GLU A 309 -29.79 47.02 20.15
N ALA A 310 -29.89 45.90 19.42
CA ALA A 310 -29.03 45.60 18.26
C ALA A 310 -29.69 45.93 16.90
N ASN A 311 -30.73 46.76 16.88
CA ASN A 311 -31.55 47.03 15.69
C ASN A 311 -31.43 48.46 15.12
N GLU A 312 -30.44 49.25 15.56
CA GLU A 312 -30.18 50.59 14.99
C GLU A 312 -28.79 50.78 14.35
N GLU A 313 -27.82 49.87 14.51
CA GLU A 313 -26.47 50.04 13.94
C GLU A 313 -26.10 49.08 12.78
N THR A 314 -27.01 48.18 12.37
CA THR A 314 -26.73 47.20 11.30
C THR A 314 -27.30 47.59 9.94
N SER A 315 -27.66 48.86 9.69
CA SER A 315 -28.28 49.29 8.42
C SER A 315 -27.33 49.87 7.36
N GLU A 316 -26.05 50.11 7.67
CA GLU A 316 -25.10 50.68 6.69
C GLU A 316 -24.19 49.63 6.03
N ALA A 317 -23.85 48.53 6.70
CA ALA A 317 -22.94 47.52 6.16
C ALA A 317 -23.60 46.55 5.14
N GLU A 318 -24.93 46.38 5.19
CA GLU A 318 -25.67 45.52 4.24
C GLU A 318 -26.01 46.22 2.91
N GLN A 319 -25.78 47.54 2.77
CA GLN A 319 -26.02 48.23 1.49
C GLN A 319 -24.90 48.02 0.45
N LEU A 320 -23.76 47.44 0.85
CA LEU A 320 -22.61 47.23 -0.05
C LEU A 320 -22.71 45.98 -0.94
N HIS A 321 -23.63 45.04 -0.63
CA HIS A 321 -23.78 43.77 -1.34
C HIS A 321 -25.17 43.55 -1.97
N ARG A 322 -25.95 44.61 -2.18
CA ARG A 322 -27.19 44.50 -2.96
C ARG A 322 -26.88 44.53 -4.45
N GLU A 323 -27.39 43.55 -5.19
CA GLU A 323 -27.29 43.56 -6.65
C GLU A 323 -27.96 44.82 -7.21
N PRO A 324 -27.29 45.57 -8.12
CA PRO A 324 -27.83 46.81 -8.67
C PRO A 324 -29.18 46.57 -9.34
N THR A 325 -30.13 47.46 -9.07
CA THR A 325 -31.45 47.37 -9.72
C THR A 325 -31.34 47.65 -11.23
N PRO A 326 -32.27 47.14 -12.06
CA PRO A 326 -32.22 47.33 -13.51
C PRO A 326 -32.14 48.79 -13.98
N GLU A 327 -32.71 49.72 -13.19
CA GLU A 327 -32.67 51.15 -13.46
C GLU A 327 -31.28 51.77 -13.18
N GLU A 328 -30.60 51.31 -12.12
CA GLU A 328 -29.24 51.75 -11.79
C GLU A 328 -28.22 51.26 -12.81
N LEU A 329 -28.39 50.05 -13.35
CA LEU A 329 -27.57 49.54 -14.45
C LEU A 329 -27.73 50.41 -15.70
N LYS A 330 -28.96 50.81 -16.03
CA LYS A 330 -29.23 51.70 -17.17
C LYS A 330 -28.60 53.08 -16.97
N LYS A 331 -28.59 53.58 -15.73
CA LYS A 331 -27.94 54.86 -15.39
C LYS A 331 -26.41 54.79 -15.50
N ARG A 332 -25.78 53.75 -14.92
CA ARG A 332 -24.33 53.52 -15.03
C ARG A 332 -23.88 53.33 -16.48
N LEU A 333 -24.67 52.60 -17.28
CA LEU A 333 -24.39 52.43 -18.71
C LEU A 333 -24.43 53.76 -19.46
N ASN A 334 -25.41 54.63 -19.15
CA ASN A 334 -25.49 55.97 -19.74
C ASN A 334 -24.35 56.90 -19.30
N GLU A 335 -23.80 56.73 -18.10
CA GLU A 335 -22.63 57.48 -17.62
C GLU A 335 -21.33 57.00 -18.29
N LEU A 336 -21.18 55.69 -18.49
CA LEU A 336 -20.10 55.08 -19.29
C LEU A 336 -20.10 55.57 -20.74
N LEU A 337 -21.27 55.59 -21.39
CA LEU A 337 -21.41 56.07 -22.77
C LEU A 337 -21.16 57.57 -22.93
N LYS A 338 -21.27 58.34 -21.84
CA LYS A 338 -20.95 59.77 -21.79
C LYS A 338 -19.49 60.05 -21.42
N GLY A 339 -18.68 59.03 -21.18
CA GLY A 339 -17.25 59.16 -20.85
C GLY A 339 -16.99 59.85 -19.51
N LYS A 340 -17.89 59.71 -18.54
CA LYS A 340 -17.82 60.39 -17.23
C LYS A 340 -17.16 59.58 -16.11
N ILE A 341 -16.46 58.50 -16.44
CA ILE A 341 -15.76 57.63 -15.47
C ILE A 341 -14.31 57.49 -15.89
#